data_AF-A0AAD1NNS6-F1
#
_entry.id   AF-A0AAD1NNS6-F1
#
_cell.length_a   1.000
_cell.length_b   1.000
_cell.length_c   1.000
_cell.angle_alpha   90.00
_cell.angle_beta   90.00
_cell.angle_gamma   90.00
#
_symmetry.space_group_name_H-M   'P 1'
#
loop_
_entity.id
_entity.type
_entity.pdbx_description
1 polymer ?
#
loop_
_entity_poly.entity_id
_entity_poly.type
_entity_poly.pdbx_seq_one_letter_code
_entity_poly.pdbx_strand_id
1 'polypeptide(L)'
;METATLVAEVLCRDPGAIIAEPRVIECGLGEWEQTRVADIHAARPELAGRNDWYLQGPGAETLPQVQQRLAHWLTDPATPERVILVSHGLTGIILRALLLGLDDKALWRQDKPQDALYHFHSEAQERLKRICC
;
A
#
# COMPACT_ATOMS: atom_id res chain seq x y z
N MET A 1 -2.23 -2.82 -13.04
CA MET A 1 -2.79 -2.07 -14.19
C MET A 1 -4.24 -2.44 -14.45
N GLU A 2 -4.58 -3.72 -14.62
CA GLU A 2 -5.95 -4.18 -14.91
C GLU A 2 -7.03 -3.58 -13.99
N THR A 3 -6.86 -3.64 -12.66
CA THR A 3 -7.81 -3.04 -11.71
C THR A 3 -7.98 -1.54 -11.91
N ALA A 4 -6.92 -0.81 -12.23
CA ALA A 4 -7.01 0.63 -12.48
C ALA A 4 -7.79 0.94 -13.76
N THR A 5 -7.61 0.12 -14.80
CA THR A 5 -8.38 0.21 -16.05
C THR A 5 -9.87 -0.04 -15.79
N LEU A 6 -10.23 -1.10 -15.08
CA LEU A 6 -11.63 -1.39 -14.73
C LEU A 6 -12.26 -0.27 -13.90
N VAL A 7 -11.53 0.26 -12.91
CA VAL A 7 -12.00 1.40 -12.11
C VAL A 7 -12.21 2.63 -12.99
N ALA A 8 -11.29 2.94 -13.91
CA ALA A 8 -11.42 4.05 -14.83
C ALA A 8 -12.68 3.90 -15.72
N GLU A 9 -12.89 2.71 -16.28
CA GLU A 9 -14.06 2.40 -17.11
C GLU A 9 -15.37 2.59 -16.35
N VAL A 10 -15.50 2.03 -15.14
CA VAL A 10 -16.71 2.17 -14.31
C VAL A 10 -16.98 3.64 -13.96
N LEU A 11 -15.93 4.43 -13.77
CA LEU A 11 -16.04 5.86 -13.45
C LEU A 11 -16.14 6.77 -14.69
N CYS A 12 -16.27 6.19 -15.89
CA CYS A 12 -16.27 6.91 -17.16
C CYS A 12 -15.06 7.86 -17.33
N ARG A 13 -13.88 7.39 -16.91
CA ARG A 13 -12.59 8.07 -17.08
C ARG A 13 -11.81 7.42 -18.21
N ASP A 14 -10.99 8.20 -18.89
CA ASP A 14 -10.12 7.72 -19.96
C ASP A 14 -9.02 6.80 -19.37
N PRO A 15 -8.97 5.50 -19.74
CA PRO A 15 -7.89 4.62 -19.32
C PRO A 15 -6.51 5.05 -19.81
N GLY A 16 -6.44 5.84 -20.91
CA GLY A 16 -5.21 6.41 -21.43
C GLY A 16 -4.60 7.49 -20.53
N ALA A 17 -5.37 8.03 -19.57
CA ALA A 17 -4.90 8.99 -18.59
C ALA A 17 -4.31 8.34 -17.32
N ILE A 18 -4.28 7.01 -17.23
CA ILE A 18 -3.69 6.30 -16.08
C ILE A 18 -2.16 6.47 -16.12
N ILE A 19 -1.59 7.01 -15.04
CA ILE A 19 -0.15 7.20 -14.90
C ILE A 19 0.39 6.09 -13.99
N ALA A 20 1.40 5.36 -14.48
CA ALA A 20 2.16 4.44 -13.64
C ALA A 20 3.09 5.23 -12.72
N GLU A 21 2.95 5.06 -11.42
CA GLU A 21 3.75 5.74 -10.40
C GLU A 21 4.68 4.72 -9.71
N PRO A 22 6.00 4.75 -9.97
CA PRO A 22 6.93 3.77 -9.39
C PRO A 22 7.07 3.89 -7.87
N ARG A 23 6.70 5.01 -7.24
CA ARG A 23 6.81 5.20 -5.80
C ARG A 23 5.68 4.55 -5.00
N VAL A 24 4.59 4.12 -5.64
CA VAL A 24 3.42 3.48 -5.00
C VAL A 24 3.26 1.99 -5.37
N ILE A 25 4.31 1.38 -5.92
CA ILE A 25 4.39 -0.07 -6.18
C ILE A 25 4.44 -0.87 -4.89
N GLU A 26 4.21 -2.18 -4.97
CA GLU A 26 4.29 -3.07 -3.81
C GLU A 26 5.68 -3.07 -3.16
N CYS A 27 5.72 -3.37 -1.86
CA CYS A 27 6.97 -3.59 -1.14
C CYS A 27 7.78 -4.72 -1.79
N GLY A 28 9.06 -4.47 -2.06
CA GLY A 28 9.99 -5.51 -2.51
C GLY A 28 10.25 -6.53 -1.40
N LEU A 29 10.06 -7.82 -1.68
CA LEU A 29 10.23 -8.92 -0.73
C LEU A 29 11.60 -9.60 -0.83
N GLY A 30 12.49 -9.09 -1.70
CA GLY A 30 13.85 -9.59 -1.86
C GLY A 30 13.89 -11.04 -2.34
N GLU A 31 14.65 -11.88 -1.66
CA GLU A 31 14.76 -13.31 -1.99
C GLU A 31 13.44 -14.09 -1.81
N TRP A 32 12.44 -13.53 -1.14
CA TRP A 32 11.14 -14.18 -0.96
C TRP A 32 10.15 -13.87 -2.08
N GLU A 33 10.52 -13.06 -3.06
CA GLU A 33 9.72 -12.87 -4.26
C GLU A 33 9.37 -14.23 -4.89
N GLN A 34 8.11 -14.37 -5.30
CA GLN A 34 7.56 -15.60 -5.90
C GLN A 34 7.65 -16.88 -5.02
N THR A 35 7.98 -16.75 -3.73
CA THR A 35 8.04 -17.88 -2.79
C THR A 35 6.69 -18.07 -2.09
N ARG A 36 6.30 -19.32 -1.82
CA ARG A 36 5.05 -19.57 -1.08
C ARG A 36 5.22 -19.22 0.38
N VAL A 37 4.21 -18.54 0.94
CA VAL A 37 4.18 -18.16 2.36
C VAL A 37 4.37 -19.37 3.30
N ALA A 38 3.80 -20.52 2.94
CA ALA A 38 3.95 -21.75 3.73
C ALA A 38 5.41 -22.21 3.82
N ASP A 39 6.16 -22.11 2.72
CA ASP A 39 7.57 -22.52 2.65
C ASP A 39 8.44 -21.55 3.48
N ILE A 40 8.15 -20.24 3.42
CA ILE A 40 8.81 -19.21 4.23
C ILE A 40 8.60 -19.50 5.72
N HIS A 41 7.36 -19.71 6.16
CA HIS A 41 7.08 -19.98 7.58
C HIS A 41 7.59 -21.35 8.04
N ALA A 42 7.65 -22.36 7.18
CA ALA A 42 8.28 -23.64 7.50
C ALA A 42 9.79 -23.48 7.73
N ALA A 43 10.46 -22.67 6.91
CA ALA A 43 11.89 -22.38 7.05
C ALA A 43 12.20 -21.39 8.19
N ARG A 44 11.25 -20.50 8.52
CA ARG A 44 11.38 -19.43 9.53
C ARG A 44 10.17 -19.41 10.48
N PRO A 45 9.97 -20.44 11.33
CA PRO A 45 8.78 -20.53 12.19
C PRO A 45 8.65 -19.38 13.18
N GLU A 46 9.75 -18.73 13.57
CA GLU A 46 9.74 -17.56 14.46
C GLU A 46 9.05 -16.32 13.86
N LEU A 47 8.85 -16.31 12.53
CA LEU A 47 8.14 -15.26 11.83
C LEU A 47 6.63 -15.54 11.74
N ALA A 48 6.20 -16.78 11.97
CA ALA A 48 4.80 -17.12 11.95
C ALA A 48 4.04 -16.34 13.03
N GLY A 49 2.98 -15.63 12.63
CA GLY A 49 2.15 -14.81 13.52
C GLY A 49 2.68 -13.40 13.79
N ARG A 50 3.86 -13.04 13.28
CA ARG A 50 4.26 -11.63 13.18
C ARG A 50 3.47 -10.96 12.07
N ASN A 51 3.16 -9.66 12.20
CA ASN A 51 2.43 -8.92 11.17
C ASN A 51 3.36 -8.24 10.14
N ASP A 52 4.63 -8.07 10.51
CA ASP A 52 5.69 -7.41 9.73
C ASP A 52 6.59 -8.41 9.00
N TRP A 53 6.27 -9.70 9.04
CA TRP A 53 7.14 -10.77 8.54
C TRP A 53 7.58 -10.54 7.10
N TYR A 54 6.71 -9.99 6.25
CA TYR A 54 6.98 -9.70 4.83
C TYR A 54 8.30 -8.96 4.58
N LEU A 55 8.69 -8.04 5.46
CA LEU A 55 9.88 -7.20 5.29
C LEU A 55 11.14 -7.81 5.95
N GLN A 56 11.07 -9.05 6.41
CA GLN A 56 12.19 -9.76 7.06
C GLN A 56 12.99 -10.61 6.06
N GLY A 57 12.61 -10.62 4.79
CA GLY A 57 13.29 -11.37 3.74
C GLY A 57 14.68 -10.80 3.46
N PRO A 58 15.69 -11.65 3.17
CA PRO A 58 16.98 -11.16 2.70
C PRO A 58 16.81 -10.28 1.46
N GLY A 59 17.36 -9.06 1.50
CA GLY A 59 17.24 -8.09 0.41
C GLY A 59 15.84 -7.47 0.23
N ALA A 60 14.91 -7.70 1.15
CA ALA A 60 13.60 -7.03 1.14
C ALA A 60 13.74 -5.51 1.39
N GLU A 61 12.79 -4.73 0.90
CA GLU A 61 12.65 -3.33 1.29
C GLU A 61 12.39 -3.24 2.79
N THR A 62 13.07 -2.31 3.45
CA THR A 62 12.78 -1.96 4.84
C THR A 62 11.57 -1.03 4.92
N LEU A 63 10.86 -1.04 6.06
CA LEU A 63 9.73 -0.13 6.28
C LEU A 63 10.11 1.35 6.06
N PRO A 64 11.25 1.87 6.54
CA PRO A 64 11.67 3.24 6.27
C PRO A 64 11.88 3.56 4.78
N GLN A 65 12.39 2.61 3.97
CA GLN A 65 12.56 2.83 2.53
C GLN A 65 11.21 3.00 1.83
N VAL A 66 10.24 2.14 2.16
CA VAL A 66 8.86 2.23 1.62
C VAL A 66 8.21 3.54 2.08
N GLN A 67 8.33 3.87 3.37
CA GLN A 67 7.82 5.12 3.91
C GLN A 67 8.42 6.34 3.22
N GLN A 68 9.73 6.33 2.94
CA GLN A 68 10.43 7.42 2.26
C GLN A 68 9.91 7.65 0.84
N ARG A 69 9.75 6.60 0.02
CA ARG A 69 9.23 6.76 -1.35
C ARG A 69 7.77 7.22 -1.37
N LEU A 70 6.96 6.75 -0.42
CA LEU A 70 5.56 7.17 -0.29
C LEU A 70 5.44 8.61 0.21
N ALA A 71 6.25 9.01 1.21
CA ALA A 71 6.31 10.39 1.68
C ALA A 71 6.75 11.33 0.54
N HIS A 72 7.77 10.93 -0.22
CA HIS A 72 8.21 11.69 -1.39
C HIS A 72 7.05 11.89 -2.38
N TRP A 73 6.30 10.84 -2.73
CA TRP A 73 5.14 10.95 -3.61
C TRP A 73 4.04 11.88 -3.06
N LEU A 74 3.72 11.78 -1.76
CA LEU A 74 2.71 12.61 -1.10
C LEU A 74 3.08 14.11 -1.09
N THR A 75 4.37 14.42 -1.02
CA THR A 75 4.86 15.82 -0.96
C THR A 75 5.29 16.38 -2.31
N ASP A 76 5.24 15.58 -3.37
CA ASP A 76 5.65 15.99 -4.71
C ASP A 76 4.63 16.99 -5.29
N PRO A 77 5.04 18.24 -5.61
CA PRO A 77 4.13 19.23 -6.17
C PRO A 77 3.61 18.86 -7.58
N ALA A 78 4.22 17.88 -8.25
CA ALA A 78 3.69 17.34 -9.50
C ALA A 78 2.51 16.37 -9.29
N THR A 79 2.30 15.88 -8.06
CA THR A 79 1.16 15.01 -7.75
C THR A 79 -0.13 15.85 -7.73
N PRO A 80 -1.18 15.46 -8.48
CA PRO A 80 -2.45 16.18 -8.48
C PRO A 80 -3.11 16.23 -7.09
N GLU A 81 -3.88 17.28 -6.81
CA GLU A 81 -4.60 17.42 -5.53
C GLU A 81 -5.65 16.30 -5.29
N ARG A 82 -6.20 15.72 -6.36
CA ARG A 82 -7.21 14.66 -6.31
C ARG A 82 -6.74 13.47 -7.13
N VAL A 83 -6.51 12.35 -6.45
CA VAL A 83 -5.99 11.13 -7.07
C VAL A 83 -6.86 9.95 -6.68
N ILE A 84 -7.16 9.09 -7.65
CA ILE A 84 -7.61 7.72 -7.39
C ILE A 84 -6.37 6.85 -7.48
N LEU A 85 -5.90 6.36 -6.33
CA LEU A 85 -4.74 5.48 -6.26
C LEU A 85 -5.20 4.03 -6.23
N VAL A 86 -4.70 3.23 -7.17
CA VAL A 86 -4.79 1.76 -7.14
C VAL A 86 -3.38 1.22 -6.90
N SER A 87 -3.20 0.52 -5.80
CA SER A 87 -1.90 0.02 -5.33
C SER A 87 -2.08 -1.40 -4.77
N HIS A 88 -1.26 -1.77 -3.79
CA HIS A 88 -1.12 -3.14 -3.30
C HIS A 88 -1.35 -3.21 -1.78
N GLY A 89 -1.37 -4.43 -1.24
CA GLY A 89 -1.80 -4.68 0.13
C GLY A 89 -0.87 -4.08 1.17
N LEU A 90 0.44 -4.33 1.09
CA LEU A 90 1.40 -3.82 2.08
C LEU A 90 1.62 -2.32 1.90
N THR A 91 1.82 -1.90 0.67
CA THR A 91 1.98 -0.47 0.35
C THR A 91 0.75 0.33 0.76
N GLY A 92 -0.45 -0.22 0.58
CA GLY A 92 -1.71 0.40 1.01
C GLY A 92 -1.80 0.63 2.52
N ILE A 93 -1.44 -0.35 3.37
CA ILE A 93 -1.43 -0.14 4.82
C ILE A 93 -0.37 0.88 5.26
N ILE A 94 0.80 0.86 4.63
CA ILE A 94 1.89 1.79 4.96
C ILE A 94 1.50 3.21 4.57
N LEU A 95 0.90 3.40 3.39
CA LEU A 95 0.40 4.70 2.95
C LEU A 95 -0.70 5.24 3.88
N ARG A 96 -1.69 4.41 4.25
CA ARG A 96 -2.72 4.82 5.21
C ARG A 96 -2.13 5.19 6.57
N ALA A 97 -1.13 4.46 7.03
CA ALA A 97 -0.42 4.77 8.27
C ALA A 97 0.29 6.13 8.18
N LEU A 98 0.96 6.44 7.06
CA LEU A 98 1.58 7.75 6.83
C LEU A 98 0.54 8.88 6.82
N LEU A 99 -0.55 8.70 6.08
CA LEU A 99 -1.63 9.70 6.00
C LEU A 99 -2.24 10.00 7.37
N LEU A 100 -2.41 8.96 8.20
CA LEU A 100 -3.00 9.07 9.54
C LEU A 100 -2.00 9.36 10.67
N GLY A 101 -0.69 9.30 10.41
CA GLY A 101 0.35 9.44 11.43
C GLY A 101 0.38 8.29 12.45
N LEU A 102 0.12 7.05 12.00
CA LEU A 102 0.12 5.87 12.86
C LEU A 102 1.54 5.42 13.22
N ASP A 103 1.70 4.86 14.42
CA ASP A 103 2.90 4.13 14.80
C ASP A 103 2.97 2.74 14.12
N ASP A 104 4.15 2.11 14.17
CA ASP A 104 4.37 0.80 13.55
C ASP A 104 3.39 -0.27 14.09
N LYS A 105 3.07 -0.23 15.38
CA LYS A 105 2.17 -1.20 16.01
C LYS A 105 0.75 -1.07 15.45
N ALA A 106 0.25 0.14 15.26
CA ALA A 106 -1.04 0.42 14.64
C ALA A 106 -1.02 0.14 13.13
N LEU A 107 0.07 0.49 12.44
CA LEU A 107 0.28 0.20 11.02
C LEU A 107 0.06 -1.29 10.73
N TRP A 108 0.74 -2.16 11.48
CA TRP A 108 0.71 -3.60 11.26
C TRP A 108 -0.56 -4.31 11.76
N ARG A 109 -1.45 -3.60 12.47
CA ARG A 109 -2.77 -4.13 12.89
C ARG A 109 -3.90 -3.81 11.92
N GLN A 110 -3.65 -2.99 10.91
CA GLN A 110 -4.64 -2.68 9.88
C GLN A 110 -5.05 -3.93 9.10
N ASP A 111 -6.32 -3.95 8.68
CA ASP A 111 -6.81 -4.93 7.73
C ASP A 111 -6.25 -4.66 6.32
N LYS A 112 -6.20 -5.71 5.49
CA LYS A 112 -5.72 -5.64 4.10
C LYS A 112 -6.75 -6.25 3.12
N PRO A 113 -7.99 -5.76 3.12
CA PRO A 113 -9.03 -6.27 2.23
C PRO A 113 -8.65 -6.03 0.76
N GLN A 114 -9.04 -6.96 -0.12
CA GLN A 114 -8.82 -6.82 -1.57
C GLN A 114 -9.92 -6.04 -2.29
N ASP A 115 -11.05 -5.81 -1.60
CA ASP A 115 -12.30 -5.30 -2.16
C ASP A 115 -12.78 -4.00 -1.47
N ALA A 116 -11.89 -3.28 -0.78
CA ALA A 116 -12.24 -2.06 -0.07
C ALA A 116 -11.69 -0.80 -0.73
N LEU A 117 -12.48 0.27 -0.64
CA LEU A 117 -12.09 1.62 -1.05
C LEU A 117 -11.94 2.51 0.19
N TYR A 118 -10.92 3.37 0.19
CA TYR A 118 -10.67 4.34 1.25
C TYR A 118 -10.61 5.75 0.66
N HIS A 119 -11.29 6.69 1.31
CA HIS A 119 -11.26 8.10 0.94
C HIS A 119 -10.51 8.89 2.01
N PHE A 120 -9.44 9.58 1.59
CA PHE A 120 -8.66 10.47 2.44
C PHE A 120 -8.96 11.94 2.12
N HIS A 121 -9.14 12.75 3.15
CA HIS A 121 -9.31 14.20 3.02
C HIS A 121 -8.55 14.90 4.16
N SER A 122 -7.54 15.71 3.82
CA SER A 122 -6.60 16.31 4.78
C SER A 122 -7.29 17.19 5.82
N GLU A 123 -8.29 17.98 5.42
CA GLU A 123 -9.00 18.94 6.28
C GLU A 123 -10.27 18.36 6.94
N ALA A 124 -10.59 17.09 6.70
CA ALA A 124 -11.79 16.50 7.30
C ALA A 124 -11.54 16.13 8.77
N GLN A 125 -12.59 16.23 9.60
CA GLN A 125 -12.52 15.78 11.01
C GLN A 125 -12.17 14.28 11.08
N GLU A 126 -12.78 13.48 10.20
CA GLU A 126 -12.38 12.09 9.93
C GLU A 126 -11.56 12.04 8.64
N ARG A 127 -10.24 12.06 8.78
CA ARG A 127 -9.31 12.22 7.65
C ARG A 127 -9.29 11.03 6.71
N LEU A 128 -9.66 9.82 7.16
CA LEU A 128 -9.72 8.63 6.33
C LEU A 128 -10.99 7.84 6.64
N LYS A 129 -11.79 7.58 5.60
CA LYS A 129 -13.03 6.80 5.71
C LYS A 129 -13.00 5.61 4.76
N ARG A 130 -13.34 4.42 5.25
CA ARG A 130 -13.65 3.27 4.38
C ARG A 130 -15.01 3.53 3.73
N ILE A 131 -15.07 3.47 2.40
CA ILE A 131 -16.33 3.53 1.67
C ILE A 131 -16.96 2.14 1.79
N CYS A 132 -18.04 2.03 2.55
CA CYS A 132 -18.85 0.82 2.58
C CYS A 132 -19.71 0.80 1.31
N CYS A 133 -19.56 -0.24 0.50
CA CYS A 133 -20.51 -0.62 -0.54
C CYS A 133 -21.66 -1.43 0.05
#